data_AF-A0A925HF00-F1
#
_entry.id   AF-A0A925HF00-F1
#
_cell.length_a   1.000
_cell.length_b   1.000
_cell.length_c   1.000
_cell.angle_alpha   90.00
_cell.angle_beta   90.00
_cell.angle_gamma   90.00
#
_symmetry.space_group_name_H-M   'P 1'
#
loop_
_entity.id
_entity.type
_entity.pdbx_description
1 polymer ?
#
loop_
_entity_poly.entity_id
_entity_poly.type
_entity_poly.pdbx_seq_one_letter_code
_entity_poly.pdbx_strand_id
1 'polypeptide(L)' 'MAIDLSGGNPEMDYAQAEQTYKSFILFTKVSIAFLVVLLAGMAFFLV' A
#
# COMPACT_ATOMS: atom_id res chain seq x y z
N MET A 1 -2.33 10.47 -5.18
CA MET A 1 -0.91 10.87 -5.26
C MET A 1 -0.50 10.76 -6.72
N ALA A 2 -0.22 11.89 -7.37
CA ALA A 2 0.47 11.90 -8.66
C ALA A 2 1.96 11.94 -8.34
N ILE A 3 2.71 10.97 -8.82
CA ILE A 3 4.17 10.95 -8.71
C ILE A 3 4.69 11.69 -9.94
N ASP A 4 5.50 12.72 -9.75
CA ASP A 4 6.14 13.43 -10.86
C ASP A 4 7.31 12.58 -11.39
N LEU A 5 7.26 12.25 -12.68
CA LEU A 5 8.17 11.32 -13.36
C LEU A 5 8.97 12.02 -14.48
N SER A 6 8.88 13.35 -14.60
CA SER A 6 9.45 14.09 -15.74
C SER A 6 10.98 14.17 -15.79
N GLY A 7 11.69 13.76 -14.73
CA GLY A 7 13.16 13.77 -14.63
C GLY A 7 13.81 12.38 -14.70
N GLY A 8 13.06 11.38 -15.17
CA GLY A 8 13.43 9.98 -15.14
C GLY A 8 14.41 9.49 -16.22
N ASN A 9 15.01 8.32 -16.01
CA ASN A 9 15.76 7.63 -17.06
C ASN A 9 14.78 7.21 -18.17
N PRO A 10 14.94 7.65 -19.43
CA PRO A 10 13.99 7.41 -20.52
C PRO A 10 13.78 5.93 -20.87
N GLU A 11 14.69 5.03 -20.45
CA GLU A 11 14.53 3.58 -20.65
C GLU A 11 13.68 2.90 -19.57
N MET A 12 13.28 3.62 -18.53
CA MET A 12 12.55 3.06 -17.39
C MET A 12 11.04 3.02 -17.67
N ASP A 13 10.42 1.86 -17.45
CA ASP A 13 8.97 1.72 -17.49
C ASP A 13 8.33 2.31 -16.22
N TYR A 14 8.04 3.60 -16.29
CA TYR A 14 7.38 4.35 -15.23
C TYR A 14 5.94 3.91 -14.96
N ALA A 15 5.24 3.37 -15.96
CA ALA A 15 3.86 2.94 -15.79
C ALA A 15 3.77 1.71 -14.89
N GLN A 16 4.67 0.73 -15.10
CA GLN A 16 4.74 -0.45 -14.25
C GLN A 16 5.20 -0.11 -12.81
N ALA A 17 6.15 0.81 -12.67
CA ALA A 17 6.61 1.27 -11.36
C ALA A 17 5.49 1.97 -10.57
N GLU A 18 4.74 2.86 -11.22
CA GLU A 18 3.60 3.54 -10.61
C GLU A 18 2.49 2.56 -10.20
N GLN A 19 2.16 1.58 -11.05
CA GLN A 19 1.17 0.55 -10.74
C GLN A 19 1.60 -0.29 -9.54
N THR A 20 2.87 -0.68 -9.46
CA THR A 20 3.42 -1.46 -8.36
C THR A 20 3.32 -0.67 -7.05
N TYR A 21 3.70 0.61 -7.07
CA TYR A 21 3.62 1.47 -5.89
C TYR A 21 2.16 1.65 -5.42
N LYS A 22 1.22 1.90 -6.34
CA LYS A 22 -0.21 2.00 -6.01
C LYS A 22 -0.73 0.71 -5.37
N SER A 23 -0.36 -0.44 -5.93
CA SER A 23 -0.77 -1.75 -5.42
C SER A 23 -0.19 -2.02 -4.03
N PHE A 24 1.08 -1.69 -3.81
CA PHE A 24 1.72 -1.79 -2.50
C PHE A 24 0.99 -0.95 -1.46
N ILE A 25 0.72 0.33 -1.75
CA ILE A 25 0.01 1.22 -0.82
C ILE A 25 -1.40 0.71 -0.52
N LEU A 26 -2.13 0.19 -1.52
CA LEU A 26 -3.44 -0.41 -1.30
C LEU A 26 -3.35 -1.63 -0.37
N PHE A 27 -2.42 -2.54 -0.65
CA PHE A 27 -2.20 -3.73 0.16
C PHE A 27 -1.83 -3.38 1.61
N THR A 28 -0.94 -2.40 1.82
CA THR A 28 -0.56 -1.94 3.16
C THR A 28 -1.76 -1.38 3.91
N LYS A 29 -2.60 -0.55 3.29
CA LYS A 29 -3.80 0.01 3.93
C LYS A 29 -4.78 -1.07 4.36
N VAL A 30 -5.05 -2.05 3.48
CA VAL A 30 -5.94 -3.18 3.79
C VAL A 30 -5.36 -4.03 4.91
N SER A 31 -4.06 -4.32 4.87
CA SER A 31 -3.37 -5.11 5.90
C SER A 31 -3.41 -4.43 7.26
N ILE A 32 -3.20 -3.12 7.33
CA ILE A 32 -3.30 -2.35 8.58
C ILE A 32 -4.73 -2.38 9.11
N ALA A 33 -5.74 -2.15 8.27
CA ALA A 33 -7.15 -2.22 8.69
C ALA A 33 -7.51 -3.60 9.25
N PHE A 34 -7.04 -4.67 8.59
CA PHE A 34 -7.20 -6.04 9.07
C PHE A 34 -6.53 -6.27 10.43
N LEU A 35 -5.28 -5.81 10.61
CA LEU A 35 -4.57 -5.94 11.90
C LEU A 35 -5.29 -5.21 13.03
N VAL A 36 -5.84 -4.02 12.77
CA VAL A 36 -6.63 -3.28 13.76
C VAL A 36 -7.87 -4.07 14.18
N VAL A 37 -8.61 -4.63 13.21
CA VAL A 37 -9.79 -5.47 13.50
C VAL A 37 -9.40 -6.73 14.26
N LEU A 38 -8.30 -7.39 13.87
CA LEU A 38 -7.79 -8.58 14.54
C LEU A 38 -7.46 -8.30 16.01
N LEU A 39 -6.71 -7.23 16.27
CA LEU A 39 -6.33 -6.82 17.63
C LEU A 39 -7.56 -6.43 18.47
N ALA A 40 -8.54 -5.72 17.88
CA ALA A 40 -9.80 -5.42 18.55
C ALA A 40 -10.59 -6.68 18.88
N GLY A 41 -10.64 -7.66 17.97
CA GLY A 41 -11.25 -8.96 18.21
C GLY A 41 -10.56 -9.71 19.35
N MET A 42 -9.23 -9.76 19.34
CA MET A 42 -8.47 -10.37 20.44
C MET A 42 -8.76 -9.69 21.79
N ALA A 43 -8.83 -8.35 21.81
CA ALA A 43 -9.15 -7.61 23.02
C ALA A 43 -10.57 -7.85 23.54
N PHE A 44 -11.53 -8.20 22.68
CA PHE A 44 -12.91 -8.51 23.09
C PHE A 44 -13.10 -9.97 23.52
N PHE A 45 -12.40 -10.92 22.87
CA PHE A 45 -12.61 -12.35 23.08
C PHE A 45 -11.60 -13.01 24.05
N LEU A 46 -10.40 -12.44 24.21
CA LEU A 46 -9.32 -13.03 25.02
C LEU A 46 -9.02 -12.27 26.32
N VAL A 47 -9.54 -11.05 26.48
CA VAL A 47 -9.48 -10.25 27.72
C VAL A 47 -10.88 -10.17 28.29
#